data_AF-A0A942Q2L9-F1
#
_entry.id   AF-A0A942Q2L9-F1
#
_cell.length_a   1.000
_cell.length_b   1.000
_cell.length_c   1.000
_cell.angle_alpha   90.00
_cell.angle_beta   90.00
_cell.angle_gamma   90.00
#
_symmetry.space_group_name_H-M   'P 1'
#
loop_
_entity.id
_entity.type
_entity.pdbx_description
1 polymer ?
#
loop_
_entity_poly.entity_id
_entity_poly.type
_entity_poly.pdbx_seq_one_letter_code
_entity_poly.pdbx_strand_id
1 'polypeptide(L)'
;MQPLTRLIGAIRAHYHNDPDLLRTVINSASWFEASLAMTLARDAICEKHLTYAANIRESIRELPRCPLTMPTDFETLAGIWALERAGHGWERECEDPDGHYTIVLLGEGNHCYDIVVRVDGLTHMWMPFHEGDYLNPVIIDLLFARVTLLPVIVELVAAMGLAFSPLFYLSLDDWHQEYAETMYGEVADIFGEPLKGLGSTPASALAAVSVAPVARAKSAVIWTG
;
A
#
# COMPACT_ATOMS: atom_id res chain seq x y z
N MET A 1 -7.08 -1.81 -18.46
CA MET A 1 -8.00 -1.16 -17.51
C MET A 1 -8.00 -1.92 -16.21
N GLN A 2 -7.57 -1.26 -15.14
CA GLN A 2 -6.84 -1.90 -14.05
C GLN A 2 -7.73 -2.43 -12.92
N PRO A 3 -7.54 -3.68 -12.45
CA PRO A 3 -8.22 -4.24 -11.27
C PRO A 3 -8.25 -3.29 -10.07
N LEU A 4 -7.17 -2.54 -9.83
CA LEU A 4 -7.06 -1.59 -8.72
C LEU A 4 -8.10 -0.46 -8.78
N THR A 5 -8.37 0.11 -9.96
CA THR A 5 -9.42 1.13 -10.14
C THR A 5 -10.79 0.58 -9.71
N ARG A 6 -11.07 -0.69 -10.02
CA ARG A 6 -12.33 -1.34 -9.63
C ARG A 6 -12.41 -1.57 -8.13
N LEU A 7 -11.32 -1.98 -7.50
CA LEU A 7 -11.26 -2.16 -6.04
C LEU A 7 -11.49 -0.83 -5.33
N ILE A 8 -10.74 0.21 -5.70
CA ILE A 8 -10.88 1.57 -5.12
C ILE A 8 -12.31 2.08 -5.31
N GLY A 9 -12.84 1.99 -6.54
CA GLY A 9 -14.21 2.43 -6.84
C GLY A 9 -15.27 1.70 -6.02
N ALA A 10 -15.09 0.40 -5.77
CA ALA A 10 -16.03 -0.41 -4.98
C ALA A 10 -16.07 -0.02 -3.50
N ILE A 11 -14.95 0.43 -2.93
CA ILE A 11 -14.85 0.80 -1.51
C ILE A 11 -14.89 2.30 -1.24
N ARG A 12 -14.89 3.14 -2.29
CA ARG A 12 -14.92 4.62 -2.22
C ARG A 12 -16.04 5.16 -1.34
N ALA A 13 -17.26 4.62 -1.47
CA ALA A 13 -18.41 5.06 -0.67
C ALA A 13 -18.21 4.77 0.83
N HIS A 14 -17.60 3.63 1.17
CA HIS A 14 -17.28 3.31 2.57
C HIS A 14 -16.19 4.21 3.12
N TYR A 15 -15.18 4.54 2.29
CA TYR A 15 -14.13 5.48 2.65
C TYR A 15 -14.66 6.86 3.01
N HIS A 16 -15.64 7.38 2.27
CA HIS A 16 -16.24 8.68 2.60
C HIS A 16 -17.07 8.67 3.89
N ASN A 17 -17.60 7.53 4.30
CA ASN A 17 -18.38 7.41 5.54
C ASN A 17 -17.49 7.34 6.78
N ASP A 18 -16.38 6.61 6.69
CA ASP A 18 -15.38 6.48 7.76
C ASP A 18 -13.96 6.41 7.15
N PRO A 19 -13.37 7.58 6.86
CA PRO A 19 -12.07 7.63 6.19
C PRO A 19 -10.94 7.20 7.10
N ASP A 20 -11.04 7.45 8.40
CA ASP A 20 -9.95 7.16 9.35
C ASP A 20 -9.73 5.65 9.47
N LEU A 21 -10.82 4.89 9.61
CA LEU A 21 -10.71 3.45 9.77
C LEU A 21 -10.16 2.76 8.52
N LEU A 22 -10.68 3.11 7.34
CA LEU A 22 -10.17 2.54 6.09
C LEU A 22 -8.78 3.05 5.74
N ARG A 23 -8.40 4.27 6.12
CA ARG A 23 -7.03 4.77 5.98
C ARG A 23 -6.07 3.92 6.80
N THR A 24 -6.39 3.59 8.05
CA THR A 24 -5.57 2.68 8.88
C THR A 24 -5.46 1.29 8.26
N VAL A 25 -6.57 0.71 7.79
CA VAL A 25 -6.56 -0.61 7.10
C VAL A 25 -5.60 -0.62 5.92
N ILE A 26 -5.60 0.45 5.13
CA ILE A 26 -4.90 0.52 3.84
C ILE A 26 -3.44 0.96 3.99
N ASN A 27 -3.13 1.81 4.97
CA ASN A 27 -1.86 2.54 5.02
C ASN A 27 -0.95 2.19 6.20
N SER A 28 -1.49 1.65 7.30
CA SER A 28 -0.66 1.32 8.46
C SER A 28 0.33 0.22 8.10
N ALA A 29 1.59 0.41 8.45
CA ALA A 29 2.65 -0.58 8.30
C ALA A 29 2.54 -1.73 9.33
N SER A 30 1.87 -1.49 10.47
CA SER A 30 1.60 -2.53 11.48
C SER A 30 0.47 -3.44 11.01
N TRP A 31 0.71 -4.75 11.09
CA TRP A 31 -0.34 -5.74 10.81
C TRP A 31 -1.39 -5.78 11.91
N PHE A 32 -0.96 -5.56 13.16
CA PHE A 32 -1.88 -5.48 14.29
C PHE A 32 -2.86 -4.33 14.14
N GLU A 33 -2.38 -3.12 13.85
CA GLU A 33 -3.26 -1.95 13.65
C GLU A 33 -4.22 -2.15 12.49
N ALA A 34 -3.72 -2.63 11.34
CA ALA A 34 -4.56 -2.91 10.18
C ALA A 34 -5.63 -3.96 10.49
N SER A 35 -5.28 -5.04 11.20
CA SER A 35 -6.23 -6.11 11.57
C SER A 35 -7.27 -5.65 12.59
N LEU A 36 -6.88 -4.82 13.55
CA LEU A 36 -7.81 -4.20 14.49
C LEU A 36 -8.78 -3.27 13.75
N ALA A 37 -8.27 -2.42 12.87
CA ALA A 37 -9.09 -1.52 12.06
C ALA A 37 -10.07 -2.30 11.17
N MET A 38 -9.62 -3.40 10.54
CA MET A 38 -10.51 -4.27 9.78
C MET A 38 -11.59 -4.91 10.66
N THR A 39 -11.25 -5.34 11.87
CA THR A 39 -12.21 -5.93 12.81
C THR A 39 -13.31 -4.93 13.19
N LEU A 40 -12.92 -3.69 13.48
CA LEU A 40 -13.88 -2.61 13.76
C LEU A 40 -14.74 -2.27 12.53
N ALA A 41 -14.17 -2.37 11.32
CA ALA A 41 -14.87 -2.05 10.09
C ALA A 41 -15.93 -3.10 9.68
N ARG A 42 -15.84 -4.33 10.21
CA ARG A 42 -16.77 -5.43 9.90
C ARG A 42 -18.23 -5.13 10.24
N ASP A 43 -18.47 -4.23 11.20
CA ASP A 43 -19.84 -3.84 11.58
C ASP A 43 -20.54 -2.98 10.51
N ALA A 44 -19.76 -2.30 9.66
CA ALA A 44 -20.28 -1.36 8.66
C ALA A 44 -19.97 -1.76 7.20
N ILE A 45 -18.97 -2.62 6.97
CA ILE A 45 -18.47 -2.97 5.65
C ILE A 45 -18.54 -4.50 5.47
N CYS A 46 -19.12 -4.94 4.35
CA CYS A 46 -19.20 -6.37 4.07
C CYS A 46 -17.82 -6.97 3.79
N GLU A 47 -17.66 -8.26 4.08
CA GLU A 47 -16.38 -8.95 3.99
C GLU A 47 -15.70 -8.80 2.62
N LYS A 48 -16.47 -8.89 1.53
CA LYS A 48 -15.98 -8.70 0.17
C LYS A 48 -15.25 -7.36 -0.02
N HIS A 49 -15.79 -6.29 0.55
CA HIS A 49 -15.20 -4.95 0.46
C HIS A 49 -13.99 -4.80 1.40
N LEU A 50 -13.98 -5.48 2.54
CA LEU A 50 -12.79 -5.55 3.39
C LEU A 50 -11.64 -6.31 2.71
N THR A 51 -11.93 -7.40 1.99
CA THR A 51 -10.94 -8.08 1.14
C THR A 51 -10.39 -7.15 0.05
N TYR A 52 -11.23 -6.28 -0.52
CA TYR A 52 -10.77 -5.27 -1.47
C TYR A 52 -9.82 -4.25 -0.82
N ALA A 53 -10.13 -3.79 0.39
CA ALA A 53 -9.23 -2.92 1.16
C ALA A 53 -7.90 -3.61 1.47
N ALA A 54 -7.93 -4.89 1.87
CA ALA A 54 -6.72 -5.71 2.07
C ALA A 54 -5.87 -5.78 0.79
N ASN A 55 -6.48 -6.06 -0.36
CA ASN A 55 -5.78 -6.13 -1.63
C ASN A 55 -5.18 -4.78 -2.09
N ILE A 56 -5.85 -3.66 -1.77
CA ILE A 56 -5.28 -2.32 -2.01
C ILE A 56 -4.09 -2.07 -1.08
N ARG A 57 -4.19 -2.46 0.20
CA ARG A 57 -3.09 -2.41 1.17
C ARG A 57 -1.86 -3.16 0.66
N GLU A 58 -2.04 -4.37 0.14
CA GLU A 58 -0.95 -5.16 -0.44
C GLU A 58 -0.31 -4.49 -1.64
N SER A 59 -1.14 -3.90 -2.50
CA SER A 59 -0.68 -3.15 -3.65
C SER A 59 0.16 -1.96 -3.22
N ILE A 60 -0.24 -1.23 -2.19
CA ILE A 60 0.52 -0.10 -1.65
C ILE A 60 1.82 -0.57 -0.98
N ARG A 61 1.77 -1.66 -0.21
CA ARG A 61 2.94 -2.24 0.47
C ARG A 61 4.03 -2.65 -0.52
N GLU A 62 3.64 -3.18 -1.68
CA GLU A 62 4.55 -3.64 -2.73
C GLU A 62 5.21 -2.48 -3.49
N LEU A 63 4.67 -1.25 -3.41
CA LEU A 63 5.27 -0.10 -4.07
C LEU A 63 6.66 0.18 -3.49
N PRO A 64 7.62 0.56 -4.34
CA PRO A 64 8.95 0.83 -3.88
C PRO A 64 8.95 2.09 -2.99
N ARG A 65 9.75 2.05 -1.94
CA ARG A 65 9.96 3.21 -1.06
C ARG A 65 11.07 4.09 -1.63
N CYS A 66 10.83 5.39 -1.67
CA CYS A 66 11.86 6.36 -2.01
C CYS A 66 12.66 6.77 -0.74
N PRO A 67 13.94 7.15 -0.87
CA PRO A 67 14.74 7.21 -2.11
C PRO A 67 15.13 5.83 -2.63
N LEU A 68 15.22 5.67 -3.95
CA LEU A 68 15.56 4.40 -4.61
C LEU A 68 16.41 4.60 -5.86
N THR A 69 17.19 3.56 -6.20
CA THR A 69 17.90 3.49 -7.49
C THR A 69 17.09 2.66 -8.48
N MET A 70 16.82 3.24 -9.63
CA MET A 70 16.08 2.65 -10.74
C MET A 70 17.02 1.93 -11.71
N PRO A 71 16.58 0.82 -12.31
CA PRO A 71 17.23 0.23 -13.48
C PRO A 71 17.31 1.17 -14.69
N THR A 72 16.31 2.03 -14.87
CA THR A 72 16.20 2.99 -15.97
C THR A 72 16.58 4.40 -15.49
N ASP A 73 17.34 5.16 -16.29
CA ASP A 73 17.62 6.58 -15.98
C ASP A 73 16.44 7.51 -16.35
N PHE A 74 16.43 8.73 -15.81
CA PHE A 74 15.33 9.67 -16.01
C PHE A 74 15.10 10.09 -17.46
N GLU A 75 16.15 10.19 -18.27
CA GLU A 75 16.03 10.57 -19.69
C GLU A 75 15.33 9.45 -20.47
N THR A 76 15.71 8.19 -20.22
CA THR A 76 15.05 7.02 -20.80
C THR A 76 13.62 6.87 -20.28
N LEU A 77 13.42 7.06 -18.97
CA LEU A 77 12.09 7.03 -18.36
C LEU A 77 11.18 8.11 -18.95
N ALA A 78 11.71 9.30 -19.24
CA ALA A 78 10.97 10.37 -19.88
C ALA A 78 10.48 9.99 -21.27
N GLY A 79 11.32 9.30 -22.06
CA GLY A 79 10.93 8.76 -23.35
C GLY A 79 9.85 7.67 -23.26
N ILE A 80 9.92 6.79 -22.25
CA ILE A 80 8.98 5.67 -22.06
C ILE A 80 7.63 6.16 -21.52
N TRP A 81 7.68 7.06 -20.54
CA TRP A 81 6.52 7.44 -19.74
C TRP A 81 6.04 8.87 -20.02
N ALA A 82 6.55 9.50 -21.09
CA ALA A 82 6.19 10.84 -21.55
C ALA A 82 6.32 11.91 -20.45
N LEU A 83 7.48 11.96 -19.79
CA LEU A 83 7.78 13.00 -18.82
C LEU A 83 8.30 14.26 -19.51
N GLU A 84 7.88 15.41 -19.01
CA GLU A 84 8.40 16.71 -19.38
C GLU A 84 9.32 17.25 -18.27
N ARG A 85 10.35 18.01 -18.66
CA ARG A 85 11.27 18.61 -17.70
C ARG A 85 10.67 19.91 -17.16
N ALA A 86 10.49 20.00 -15.85
CA ALA A 86 9.96 21.19 -15.20
C ALA A 86 10.75 21.56 -13.94
N GLY A 87 11.50 22.65 -14.02
CA GLY A 87 12.36 23.12 -12.93
C GLY A 87 13.40 22.08 -12.52
N HIS A 88 13.27 21.56 -11.29
CA HIS A 88 14.17 20.56 -10.70
C HIS A 88 13.64 19.12 -10.76
N GLY A 89 12.54 18.88 -11.47
CA GLY A 89 11.91 17.56 -11.56
C GLY A 89 11.48 17.19 -12.98
N TRP A 90 10.91 16.00 -13.06
CA TRP A 90 10.25 15.49 -14.25
C TRP A 90 8.77 15.33 -13.97
N GLU A 91 7.91 15.85 -14.82
CA GLU A 91 6.48 15.84 -14.58
C GLU A 91 5.69 15.21 -15.71
N ARG A 92 4.56 14.62 -15.34
CA ARG A 92 3.55 14.14 -16.29
C ARG A 92 2.18 14.57 -15.81
N GLU A 93 1.46 15.25 -16.68
CA GLU A 93 0.04 15.53 -16.48
C GLU A 93 -0.79 14.27 -16.74
N CYS A 94 -1.74 14.03 -15.85
CA CYS A 94 -2.65 12.91 -15.88
C CYS A 94 -4.08 13.44 -15.82
N GLU A 95 -5.00 12.71 -16.43
CA GLU A 95 -6.43 13.02 -16.45
C GLU A 95 -7.23 11.82 -15.98
N ASP A 96 -8.26 12.08 -15.18
CA ASP A 96 -9.26 11.12 -14.76
C ASP A 96 -10.67 11.72 -14.85
N PRO A 97 -11.74 10.92 -14.65
CA PRO A 97 -13.11 11.43 -14.74
C PRO A 97 -13.44 12.56 -13.75
N ASP A 98 -12.67 12.70 -12.68
CA ASP A 98 -12.89 13.69 -11.63
C ASP A 98 -12.05 14.97 -11.89
N GLY A 99 -11.09 14.98 -12.84
CA GLY A 99 -10.24 16.12 -13.19
C GLY A 99 -8.79 15.79 -13.55
N HIS A 100 -7.88 16.76 -13.36
CA HIS A 100 -6.45 16.62 -13.68
C HIS A 100 -5.58 16.56 -12.43
N TYR A 101 -4.45 15.86 -12.54
CA TYR A 101 -3.40 15.85 -11.55
C TYR A 101 -2.03 15.68 -12.22
N THR A 102 -0.96 16.09 -11.53
CA THR A 102 0.40 15.96 -12.05
C THR A 102 1.20 15.04 -11.14
N ILE A 103 1.90 14.08 -11.74
CA ILE A 103 2.93 13.30 -11.04
C ILE A 103 4.27 13.95 -11.35
N VAL A 104 5.03 14.25 -10.30
CA VAL A 104 6.35 14.86 -10.38
C VAL A 104 7.36 13.94 -9.73
N LEU A 105 8.44 13.63 -10.44
CA LEU A 105 9.53 12.82 -9.95
C LEU A 105 10.70 13.72 -9.61
N LEU A 106 11.17 13.60 -8.37
CA LEU A 106 12.36 14.30 -7.89
C LEU A 106 13.53 13.33 -7.94
N GLY A 107 14.58 13.67 -8.67
CA GLY A 107 15.71 12.77 -8.83
C GLY A 107 16.73 13.21 -9.85
N GLU A 108 17.83 12.47 -9.91
CA GLU A 108 18.95 12.71 -10.83
C GLU A 108 19.54 11.39 -11.33
N GLY A 109 19.94 11.33 -12.60
CA GLY A 109 20.48 10.12 -13.22
C GLY A 109 19.46 8.98 -13.18
N ASN A 110 19.77 7.91 -12.46
CA ASN A 110 18.87 6.78 -12.22
C ASN A 110 18.41 6.70 -10.76
N HIS A 111 18.50 7.78 -9.99
CA HIS A 111 18.17 7.79 -8.58
C HIS A 111 16.96 8.69 -8.30
N CYS A 112 15.86 8.09 -7.86
CA CYS A 112 14.60 8.76 -7.54
C CYS A 112 14.57 9.07 -6.04
N TYR A 113 14.56 10.35 -5.69
CA TYR A 113 14.51 10.84 -4.31
C TYR A 113 13.10 10.78 -3.73
N ASP A 114 12.09 11.17 -4.51
CA ASP A 114 10.69 11.11 -4.10
C ASP A 114 9.75 11.20 -5.32
N ILE A 115 8.51 10.79 -5.10
CA ILE A 115 7.39 11.01 -6.01
C ILE A 115 6.49 12.05 -5.37
N VAL A 116 5.96 12.97 -6.17
CA VAL A 116 5.11 14.05 -5.70
C VAL A 116 3.84 14.07 -6.54
N VAL A 117 2.71 14.24 -5.88
CA VAL A 117 1.40 14.36 -6.51
C VAL A 117 0.91 15.79 -6.34
N ARG A 118 0.62 16.46 -7.44
CA ARG A 118 0.00 17.79 -7.45
C ARG A 118 -1.45 17.71 -7.90
N VAL A 119 -2.36 18.27 -7.11
CA VAL A 119 -3.80 18.33 -7.39
C VAL A 119 -4.31 19.68 -6.91
N ASP A 120 -5.09 20.38 -7.74
CA ASP A 120 -5.73 21.65 -7.38
C ASP A 120 -4.77 22.71 -6.79
N GLY A 121 -3.53 22.75 -7.31
CA GLY A 121 -2.48 23.67 -6.86
C GLY A 121 -1.78 23.27 -5.56
N LEU A 122 -2.20 22.17 -4.91
CA LEU A 122 -1.54 21.60 -3.74
C LEU A 122 -0.49 20.58 -4.16
N THR A 123 0.54 20.43 -3.32
CA THR A 123 1.67 19.53 -3.56
C THR A 123 1.80 18.56 -2.38
N HIS A 124 1.77 17.26 -2.67
CA HIS A 124 1.81 16.20 -1.68
C HIS A 124 2.94 15.23 -1.95
N MET A 125 3.82 15.04 -0.97
CA MET A 125 4.87 14.02 -1.04
C MET A 125 4.26 12.62 -0.97
N TRP A 126 4.83 11.69 -1.73
CA TRP A 126 4.42 10.29 -1.76
C TRP A 126 4.75 9.59 -0.45
N MET A 127 5.99 9.75 0.01
CA MET A 127 6.48 9.12 1.23
C MET A 127 5.87 9.76 2.49
N PRO A 128 5.60 8.97 3.54
CA PRO A 128 5.09 9.48 4.80
C PRO A 128 6.14 10.34 5.52
N PHE A 129 5.67 11.31 6.31
CA PHE A 129 6.54 12.15 7.14
C PHE A 129 6.98 11.44 8.43
N HIS A 130 6.30 10.36 8.83
CA HIS A 130 6.50 9.66 10.10
C HIS A 130 6.61 8.15 9.85
N GLU A 131 7.35 7.46 10.72
CA GLU A 131 7.38 6.00 10.74
C GLU A 131 6.01 5.44 11.12
N GLY A 132 5.62 4.31 10.54
CA GLY A 132 4.36 3.63 10.86
C GLY A 132 3.37 3.53 9.70
N ASP A 133 3.56 4.30 8.62
CA ASP A 133 2.72 4.25 7.41
C ASP A 133 3.51 3.80 6.17
N TYR A 134 2.80 3.39 5.11
CA TYR A 134 3.39 3.18 3.78
C TYR A 134 3.49 4.47 2.97
N LEU A 135 2.42 5.26 2.95
CA LEU A 135 2.28 6.49 2.20
C LEU A 135 1.93 7.65 3.13
N ASN A 136 2.16 8.87 2.66
CA ASN A 136 1.56 10.04 3.28
C ASN A 136 0.02 9.88 3.35
N PRO A 137 -0.62 10.06 4.53
CA PRO A 137 -2.07 9.93 4.69
C PRO A 137 -2.91 10.69 3.66
N VAL A 138 -2.44 11.87 3.23
CA VAL A 138 -3.12 12.68 2.21
C VAL A 138 -3.10 12.00 0.84
N ILE A 139 -2.07 11.21 0.54
CA ILE A 139 -2.02 10.43 -0.70
C ILE A 139 -3.12 9.36 -0.69
N ILE A 140 -3.43 8.76 0.47
CA ILE A 140 -4.56 7.82 0.58
C ILE A 140 -5.88 8.52 0.28
N ASP A 141 -6.10 9.71 0.85
CA ASP A 141 -7.27 10.52 0.53
C ASP A 141 -7.35 10.79 -0.99
N LEU A 142 -6.21 11.10 -1.61
CA LEU A 142 -6.10 11.32 -3.05
C LEU A 142 -6.33 10.05 -3.88
N LEU A 143 -5.96 8.85 -3.42
CA LEU A 143 -6.28 7.60 -4.13
C LEU A 143 -7.80 7.42 -4.28
N PHE A 144 -8.55 7.85 -3.26
CA PHE A 144 -10.01 7.82 -3.28
C PHE A 144 -10.62 9.03 -4.00
N ALA A 145 -9.95 10.18 -4.04
CA ALA A 145 -10.38 11.32 -4.84
C ALA A 145 -10.06 11.16 -6.34
N ARG A 146 -8.99 10.45 -6.68
CA ARG A 146 -8.44 10.25 -8.03
C ARG A 146 -8.23 8.76 -8.28
N VAL A 147 -9.26 8.07 -8.76
CA VAL A 147 -9.30 6.59 -8.80
C VAL A 147 -8.24 5.96 -9.73
N THR A 148 -7.64 6.75 -10.62
CA THR A 148 -6.55 6.34 -11.51
C THR A 148 -5.18 6.54 -10.92
N LEU A 149 -5.03 7.23 -9.77
CA LEU A 149 -3.72 7.59 -9.23
C LEU A 149 -2.85 6.37 -8.92
N LEU A 150 -3.34 5.41 -8.13
CA LEU A 150 -2.62 4.18 -7.83
C LEU A 150 -2.29 3.38 -9.11
N PRO A 151 -3.25 3.15 -10.04
CA PRO A 151 -2.98 2.58 -11.35
C PRO A 151 -1.81 3.21 -12.13
N VAL A 152 -1.79 4.54 -12.18
CA VAL A 152 -0.76 5.29 -12.91
C VAL A 152 0.60 5.17 -12.21
N ILE A 153 0.63 5.11 -10.89
CA ILE A 153 1.86 4.85 -10.14
C ILE A 153 2.39 3.44 -10.38
N VAL A 154 1.52 2.44 -10.49
CA VAL A 154 1.94 1.08 -10.87
C VAL A 154 2.56 1.05 -12.27
N GLU A 155 1.97 1.77 -13.22
CA GLU A 155 2.54 1.93 -14.57
C GLU A 155 3.91 2.63 -14.53
N LEU A 156 4.06 3.65 -13.69
CA LEU A 156 5.33 4.32 -13.45
C LEU A 156 6.39 3.34 -12.91
N VAL A 157 6.05 2.56 -11.88
CA VAL A 157 6.96 1.57 -11.27
C VAL A 157 7.44 0.56 -12.30
N ALA A 158 6.54 0.08 -13.16
CA ALA A 158 6.90 -0.79 -14.27
C ALA A 158 7.84 -0.09 -15.28
N ALA A 159 7.56 1.18 -15.62
CA ALA A 159 8.40 1.97 -16.53
C ALA A 159 9.80 2.27 -15.95
N MET A 160 9.90 2.39 -14.61
CA MET A 160 11.19 2.48 -13.90
C MET A 160 12.02 1.18 -14.00
N GLY A 161 11.43 0.08 -14.50
CA GLY A 161 12.05 -1.24 -14.60
C GLY A 161 11.97 -2.05 -13.31
N LEU A 162 11.08 -1.66 -12.37
CA LEU A 162 10.92 -2.32 -11.09
C LEU A 162 9.82 -3.38 -11.18
N ALA A 163 10.00 -4.48 -10.44
CA ALA A 163 8.97 -5.50 -10.31
C ALA A 163 7.84 -5.00 -9.39
N PHE A 164 6.61 -5.30 -9.77
CA PHE A 164 5.41 -5.06 -8.95
C PHE A 164 4.57 -6.33 -8.95
N SER A 165 4.57 -7.07 -7.84
CA SER A 165 3.89 -8.36 -7.74
C SER A 165 3.15 -8.52 -6.39
N PRO A 166 2.14 -7.66 -6.11
CA PRO A 166 1.42 -7.75 -4.85
C PRO A 166 0.64 -9.04 -4.74
N LEU A 167 0.49 -9.53 -3.50
CA LEU A 167 -0.37 -10.66 -3.20
C LEU A 167 -1.84 -10.21 -3.22
N PHE A 168 -2.70 -11.03 -3.83
CA PHE A 168 -4.14 -10.81 -3.84
C PHE A 168 -4.85 -11.96 -3.13
N TYR A 169 -5.74 -11.60 -2.23
CA TYR A 169 -6.53 -12.51 -1.41
C TYR A 169 -7.96 -12.62 -1.96
N LEU A 170 -8.53 -13.82 -1.84
CA LEU A 170 -9.90 -14.12 -2.26
C LEU A 170 -10.91 -13.95 -1.12
N SER A 171 -10.45 -14.09 0.12
CA SER A 171 -11.21 -13.87 1.33
C SER A 171 -10.39 -13.09 2.37
N LEU A 172 -11.08 -12.54 3.37
CA LEU A 172 -10.41 -11.90 4.49
C LEU A 172 -9.70 -12.92 5.40
N ASP A 173 -10.20 -14.15 5.45
CA ASP A 173 -9.56 -15.23 6.22
C ASP A 173 -8.21 -15.65 5.61
N ASP A 174 -8.09 -15.68 4.27
CA ASP A 174 -6.79 -15.92 3.60
C ASP A 174 -5.75 -14.87 4.01
N TRP A 175 -6.18 -13.61 4.12
CA TRP A 175 -5.32 -12.50 4.53
C TRP A 175 -4.89 -12.64 5.99
N HIS A 176 -5.83 -12.89 6.91
CA HIS A 176 -5.50 -13.13 8.32
C HIS A 176 -4.57 -14.33 8.52
N GLN A 177 -4.76 -15.41 7.75
CA GLN A 177 -3.94 -16.60 7.87
C GLN A 177 -2.48 -16.33 7.48
N GLU A 178 -2.22 -15.53 6.44
CA GLU A 178 -0.85 -15.21 6.02
C GLU A 178 -0.10 -14.41 7.10
N TYR A 179 -0.78 -13.55 7.86
CA TYR A 179 -0.16 -12.68 8.87
C TYR A 179 -0.36 -13.12 10.32
N ALA A 180 -0.94 -14.29 10.55
CA ALA A 180 -1.19 -14.79 11.90
C ALA A 180 0.09 -14.83 12.75
N GLU A 181 1.20 -15.33 12.20
CA GLU A 181 2.49 -15.40 12.90
C GLU A 181 3.09 -14.01 13.17
N THR A 182 2.98 -13.08 12.22
CA THR A 182 3.48 -11.71 12.37
C THR A 182 2.71 -10.94 13.44
N MET A 183 1.39 -11.10 13.50
CA MET A 183 0.55 -10.49 14.54
C MET A 183 0.96 -10.95 15.95
N TYR A 184 1.25 -12.25 16.13
CA TYR A 184 1.72 -12.74 17.43
C TYR A 184 3.08 -12.15 17.83
N GLY A 185 3.98 -11.93 16.87
CA GLY A 185 5.25 -11.24 17.08
C GLY A 185 5.05 -9.80 17.56
N GLU A 186 4.26 -9.00 16.84
CA GLU A 186 3.99 -7.60 17.21
C GLU A 186 3.31 -7.48 18.58
N VAL A 187 2.35 -8.35 18.89
CA VAL A 187 1.70 -8.41 20.21
C VAL A 187 2.71 -8.78 21.30
N ALA A 188 3.60 -9.75 21.05
CA ALA A 188 4.63 -10.13 22.01
C ALA A 188 5.64 -9.00 22.24
N ASP A 189 5.95 -8.18 21.24
CA ASP A 189 6.85 -7.02 21.40
C ASP A 189 6.18 -5.91 22.21
N ILE A 190 4.88 -5.65 21.98
CA ILE A 190 4.11 -4.62 22.71
C ILE A 190 3.83 -5.04 24.16
N PHE A 191 3.45 -6.30 24.39
CA PHE A 191 2.98 -6.79 25.69
C PHE A 191 3.99 -7.69 26.43
N GLY A 192 5.12 -8.05 25.83
CA GLY A 192 6.17 -8.88 26.43
C GLY A 192 7.30 -8.09 27.11
N GLU A 193 7.48 -6.82 26.75
CA GLU A 193 8.40 -5.90 27.44
C GLU A 193 8.08 -5.66 28.94
N PRO A 194 6.82 -5.64 29.43
CA PRO A 194 6.52 -5.52 30.86
C PRO A 194 6.95 -6.73 31.71
N LEU A 195 7.26 -7.88 31.10
CA LEU A 195 7.53 -9.13 31.83
C LEU A 195 9.02 -9.49 31.93
N LYS A 196 9.92 -8.76 31.24
CA LYS A 196 11.38 -8.93 31.43
C LYS A 196 11.91 -8.30 32.72
N GLY A 197 11.11 -7.44 33.38
CA GLY A 197 11.44 -6.83 34.67
C GLY A 197 10.98 -7.60 35.92
N LEU A 198 10.20 -8.68 35.76
CA LEU A 198 9.77 -9.56 36.85
C LEU A 198 10.32 -10.95 36.55
N GLY A 199 11.35 -11.33 37.31
CA GLY A 199 12.10 -12.56 37.10
C GLY A 199 11.24 -13.83 37.07
N SER A 200 11.82 -14.83 36.40
CA SER A 200 11.45 -16.26 36.29
C SER A 200 10.52 -16.68 35.13
N THR A 201 11.14 -17.19 34.08
CA THR A 201 10.61 -18.14 33.07
C THR A 201 10.81 -19.59 33.58
N PRO A 202 10.37 -20.69 32.88
CA PRO A 202 9.64 -20.77 31.60
C PRO A 202 8.59 -21.92 31.48
N ALA A 203 7.99 -22.02 30.28
CA ALA A 203 7.57 -23.25 29.61
C ALA A 203 6.27 -23.96 30.07
N SER A 204 5.14 -23.66 29.39
CA SER A 204 4.09 -24.68 29.11
C SER A 204 2.95 -24.24 28.19
N ALA A 205 2.86 -22.98 27.75
CA ALA A 205 1.75 -22.57 26.87
C ALA A 205 2.04 -22.66 25.34
N LEU A 206 3.25 -23.09 24.94
CA LEU A 206 3.75 -23.00 23.56
C LEU A 206 3.50 -24.23 22.68
N ALA A 207 2.64 -25.18 23.07
CA ALA A 207 2.48 -26.43 22.33
C ALA A 207 1.02 -26.88 22.21
N ALA A 208 0.17 -26.14 21.50
CA ALA A 208 -1.10 -26.69 20.99
C ALA A 208 -1.81 -25.82 19.94
N VAL A 209 -1.16 -25.42 18.84
CA VAL A 209 -1.90 -25.17 17.59
C VAL A 209 -1.05 -25.67 16.41
N SER A 210 -1.22 -26.94 16.06
CA SER A 210 -0.72 -27.46 14.79
C SER A 210 -1.68 -27.00 13.70
N VAL A 211 -1.28 -25.99 12.92
CA VAL A 211 -1.96 -25.66 11.66
C VAL A 211 -1.31 -26.51 10.57
N ALA A 212 -2.08 -27.45 10.02
CA ALA A 212 -1.62 -28.28 8.91
C ALA A 212 -1.39 -27.42 7.65
N PRO A 213 -0.34 -27.68 6.86
CA PRO A 213 -0.12 -26.96 5.62
C PRO A 213 -1.19 -27.35 4.59
N VAL A 214 -2.05 -26.41 4.21
CA VAL A 214 -2.95 -26.55 3.05
C VAL A 214 -2.18 -26.12 1.80
N ALA A 215 -2.24 -26.96 0.76
CA ALA A 215 -1.57 -26.71 -0.52
C ALA A 215 -2.03 -25.36 -1.13
N ARG A 216 -1.08 -24.45 -1.34
CA ARG A 216 -1.29 -23.09 -1.85
C ARG A 216 -1.53 -23.09 -3.36
N ALA A 217 -2.70 -22.62 -3.79
CA ALA A 217 -2.87 -22.12 -5.16
C ALA A 217 -2.40 -20.66 -5.19
N LYS A 218 -1.14 -20.44 -5.60
CA LYS A 218 -0.61 -19.09 -5.87
C LYS A 218 -1.02 -18.70 -7.28
N SER A 219 -1.88 -17.70 -7.42
CA SER A 219 -2.10 -17.03 -8.71
C SER A 219 -1.29 -15.75 -8.73
N ALA A 220 -0.06 -15.82 -9.27
CA ALA A 220 0.68 -14.63 -9.64
C ALA A 220 -0.02 -14.00 -10.87
N VAL A 221 -0.60 -12.83 -10.71
CA VAL A 221 -1.06 -12.04 -11.85
C VAL A 221 0.14 -11.28 -12.39
N ILE A 222 0.76 -11.82 -13.44
CA ILE A 222 1.84 -11.13 -14.16
C ILE A 222 1.19 -10.06 -15.02
N TRP A 223 1.47 -8.80 -14.71
CA TRP A 223 1.11 -7.67 -15.55
C TRP A 223 2.08 -7.60 -16.73
N THR A 224 1.66 -8.11 -17.89
CA THR A 224 2.30 -7.77 -19.17
C THR A 224 1.52 -6.60 -19.78
N GLY A 225 2.24 -5.53 -20.11
CA GLY A 225 1.70 -4.25 -20.59
C GLY A 225 0.84 -4.32 -21.85
#